data_AF-A0A5B7TLF4-F1
#
_entry.id   AF-A0A5B7TLF4-F1
#
_cell.length_a   1.000
_cell.length_b   1.000
_cell.length_c   1.000
_cell.angle_alpha   90.00
_cell.angle_beta   90.00
_cell.angle_gamma   90.00
#
_symmetry.space_group_name_H-M   'P 1'
#
loop_
_entity.id
_entity.type
_entity.pdbx_description
1 polymer ?
#
loop_
_entity_poly.entity_id
_entity_poly.type
_entity_poly.pdbx_seq_one_letter_code
_entity_poly.pdbx_strand_id
1 'polypeptide(L)'
;MKRWGESKFKRKNTIVYLIKFYIRFLLFIFMLTFIVIIINKPKTPKEQKNIKINKIERSVAYKRALSIINYVWEYNYLKNGINGNKDIQLPNYLKGKITIKTCGIPYCWGGYFSLDCSNSKDVKNFQEAIDRGYSAGNIICSGEYKNFTAGLDCSGFVSAVYNLPEKCSTNTMKYYFASIDIKDLKPMDIFNSENNHTFIYIRESSDKKGIITMEATTGKNSRDKTVIGYRSYDEIKNAINNKMYVPMRYKGIIDDNIELFKDINEFNDTLTFAVLSKEFINGYIEYAEDIDYFYIENNEDRIINVNVKSLPDFCNIAVLDDRGKEIKVLNKGNYNINVKKGKVYIKISSNDFKFSSNEGYEIYIY
;
A
#
# COMPACT_ATOMS: atom_id res chain seq x y z
N MET A 1 -93.56 46.30 21.48
CA MET A 1 -92.47 45.96 22.42
C MET A 1 -91.60 44.88 21.77
N LYS A 2 -90.30 45.13 21.59
CA LYS A 2 -89.33 44.32 20.81
C LYS A 2 -89.32 42.84 21.24
N ARG A 3 -89.50 41.90 20.30
CA ARG A 3 -89.12 40.48 20.48
C ARG A 3 -87.75 40.23 19.86
N TRP A 4 -86.85 39.72 20.71
CA TRP A 4 -85.47 39.34 20.44
C TRP A 4 -85.33 38.28 19.35
N GLY A 5 -84.22 38.37 18.60
CA GLY A 5 -83.89 37.53 17.46
C GLY A 5 -83.37 36.14 17.82
N GLU A 6 -83.68 35.18 16.94
CA GLU A 6 -83.11 33.84 16.94
C GLU A 6 -81.80 33.81 16.12
N SER A 7 -80.67 33.74 16.83
CA SER A 7 -79.39 33.33 16.25
C SER A 7 -79.32 31.81 16.24
N LYS A 8 -79.68 31.17 15.11
CA LYS A 8 -79.45 29.74 14.88
C LYS A 8 -77.96 29.50 14.63
N PHE A 9 -77.23 29.25 15.72
CA PHE A 9 -75.81 28.89 15.71
C PHE A 9 -75.57 27.60 14.90
N LYS A 10 -74.73 27.69 13.85
CA LYS A 10 -74.22 26.58 13.03
C LYS A 10 -73.41 25.57 13.88
N ARG A 11 -74.09 24.65 14.57
CA ARG A 11 -73.44 23.60 15.41
C ARG A 11 -73.01 22.32 14.68
N LYS A 12 -73.39 22.13 13.40
CA LYS A 12 -73.12 20.86 12.68
C LYS A 12 -71.67 20.66 12.20
N ASN A 13 -70.86 21.70 12.11
CA ASN A 13 -69.48 21.57 11.61
C ASN A 13 -68.44 21.29 12.71
N THR A 14 -68.71 21.66 13.97
CA THR A 14 -67.72 21.57 15.05
C THR A 14 -67.35 20.13 15.41
N ILE A 15 -68.33 19.22 15.38
CA ILE A 15 -68.09 17.78 15.66
C ILE A 15 -67.20 17.16 14.58
N VAL A 16 -67.41 17.51 13.31
CA VAL A 16 -66.59 17.00 12.20
C VAL A 16 -65.14 17.50 12.30
N TYR A 17 -64.92 18.75 12.72
CA TYR A 17 -63.58 19.28 12.96
C TYR A 17 -62.89 18.60 14.15
N LEU A 18 -63.61 18.33 15.24
CA LEU A 18 -63.09 17.60 16.39
C LEU A 18 -62.69 16.16 16.02
N ILE A 19 -63.51 15.46 15.24
CA ILE A 19 -63.18 14.10 14.76
C ILE A 19 -61.94 14.13 13.85
N LYS A 20 -61.86 15.08 12.90
CA LYS A 20 -60.69 15.22 12.02
C LYS A 20 -59.42 15.55 12.80
N PHE A 21 -59.52 16.41 13.82
CA PHE A 21 -58.41 16.74 14.70
C PHE A 21 -57.96 15.52 15.50
N TYR A 22 -58.90 14.77 16.07
CA TYR A 22 -58.61 13.56 16.84
C TYR A 22 -57.93 12.48 15.99
N ILE A 23 -58.40 12.24 14.75
CA ILE A 23 -57.75 11.30 13.82
C ILE A 23 -56.32 11.74 13.48
N ARG A 24 -56.10 13.03 13.21
CA ARG A 24 -54.75 13.56 12.94
C ARG A 24 -53.83 13.42 14.15
N PHE A 25 -54.34 13.66 15.35
CA PHE A 25 -53.60 13.49 16.59
C PHE A 25 -53.22 12.02 16.83
N LEU A 26 -54.13 11.08 16.59
CA LEU A 26 -53.84 9.64 16.67
C LEU A 26 -52.78 9.20 15.66
N LEU A 27 -52.85 9.68 14.41
CA LEU A 27 -51.83 9.40 13.39
C LEU A 27 -50.46 9.99 13.78
N PHE A 28 -50.44 11.17 14.40
CA PHE A 28 -49.23 11.78 14.90
C PHE A 28 -48.60 10.96 16.03
N ILE A 29 -49.40 10.52 17.01
CA ILE A 29 -48.91 9.63 18.08
C ILE A 29 -48.39 8.31 17.50
N PHE A 30 -49.09 7.71 16.54
CA PHE A 30 -48.65 6.49 15.88
C PHE A 30 -47.32 6.66 15.13
N MET A 31 -47.15 7.77 14.41
CA MET A 31 -45.88 8.10 13.76
C MET A 31 -44.75 8.29 14.78
N LEU A 32 -45.05 8.95 15.91
CA LEU A 32 -44.05 9.20 16.95
C LEU A 32 -43.62 7.90 17.64
N THR A 33 -44.56 7.00 17.95
CA THR A 33 -44.23 5.67 18.51
C THR A 33 -43.48 4.81 17.51
N PHE A 34 -43.84 4.86 16.22
CA PHE A 34 -43.11 4.16 15.16
C PHE A 34 -41.67 4.66 15.01
N ILE A 35 -41.46 5.97 15.06
CA ILE A 35 -40.11 6.59 15.06
C ILE A 35 -39.32 6.15 16.30
N VAL A 36 -39.92 6.17 17.49
CA VAL A 36 -39.27 5.70 18.72
C VAL A 36 -38.89 4.22 18.61
N ILE A 37 -39.74 3.38 18.03
CA ILE A 37 -39.44 1.96 17.80
C ILE A 37 -38.28 1.78 16.80
N ILE A 38 -38.21 2.59 15.74
CA ILE A 38 -37.10 2.56 14.78
C ILE A 38 -35.79 3.01 15.44
N ILE A 39 -35.81 4.11 16.20
CA ILE A 39 -34.64 4.67 16.87
C ILE A 39 -34.13 3.73 17.97
N ASN A 40 -35.06 3.15 18.74
CA ASN A 40 -34.74 2.26 19.86
C ASN A 40 -34.69 0.78 19.47
N LYS A 41 -34.76 0.44 18.18
CA LYS A 41 -34.61 -0.94 17.75
C LYS A 41 -33.23 -1.39 18.24
N PRO A 42 -33.15 -2.36 19.18
CA PRO A 42 -31.87 -2.82 19.67
C PRO A 42 -31.07 -3.27 18.44
N LYS A 43 -29.88 -2.70 18.26
CA LYS A 43 -28.98 -3.13 17.21
C LYS A 43 -28.83 -4.64 17.39
N THR A 44 -29.38 -5.42 16.47
CA THR A 44 -29.21 -6.86 16.46
C THR A 44 -27.72 -7.10 16.65
N PRO A 45 -27.30 -7.93 17.63
CA PRO A 45 -25.89 -8.27 17.78
C PRO A 45 -25.39 -8.66 16.39
N LYS A 46 -24.41 -7.93 15.86
CA LYS A 46 -23.87 -8.23 14.54
C LYS A 46 -23.48 -9.70 14.59
N GLU A 47 -24.18 -10.50 13.80
CA GLU A 47 -23.96 -11.94 13.72
C GLU A 47 -22.45 -12.15 13.58
N GLN A 48 -21.88 -12.90 14.53
CA GLN A 48 -20.45 -13.10 14.60
C GLN A 48 -20.07 -13.88 13.35
N LYS A 49 -19.60 -13.16 12.32
CA LYS A 49 -19.26 -13.73 11.02
C LYS A 49 -18.32 -14.91 11.28
N ASN A 50 -18.76 -16.11 10.91
CA ASN A 50 -17.98 -17.33 11.08
C ASN A 50 -16.84 -17.29 10.07
N ILE A 51 -15.74 -16.62 10.45
CA ILE A 51 -14.60 -16.36 9.58
C ILE A 51 -13.71 -17.61 9.50
N LYS A 52 -13.38 -18.02 8.27
CA LYS A 52 -12.42 -19.09 8.05
C LYS A 52 -11.00 -18.52 8.14
N ILE A 53 -10.23 -18.97 9.12
CA ILE A 53 -8.82 -18.63 9.27
C ILE A 53 -7.99 -19.79 8.71
N ASN A 54 -7.34 -19.57 7.57
CA ASN A 54 -6.42 -20.52 6.98
C ASN A 54 -5.05 -20.39 7.66
N LYS A 55 -4.32 -21.49 7.80
CA LYS A 55 -2.95 -21.41 8.28
C LYS A 55 -2.01 -21.06 7.13
N ILE A 56 -0.98 -20.27 7.41
CA ILE A 56 0.09 -19.94 6.47
C ILE A 56 1.41 -19.80 7.24
N GLU A 57 2.49 -20.35 6.72
CA GLU A 57 3.84 -20.15 7.26
C GLU A 57 4.33 -18.72 6.98
N ARG A 58 5.18 -18.19 7.86
CA ARG A 58 5.72 -16.83 7.73
C ARG A 58 6.57 -16.68 6.48
N SER A 59 7.41 -17.67 6.17
CA SER A 59 8.20 -17.69 4.94
C SER A 59 7.33 -17.74 3.68
N VAL A 60 6.20 -18.45 3.71
CA VAL A 60 5.26 -18.53 2.58
C VAL A 60 4.57 -17.18 2.36
N ALA A 61 4.12 -16.51 3.42
CA ALA A 61 3.55 -15.17 3.34
C ALA A 61 4.56 -14.17 2.75
N TYR A 62 5.82 -14.22 3.20
CA TYR A 62 6.91 -13.38 2.69
C TYR A 62 7.20 -13.60 1.21
N LYS A 63 7.39 -14.86 0.79
CA LYS A 63 7.61 -15.22 -0.63
C LYS A 63 6.45 -14.77 -1.51
N ARG A 64 5.22 -14.87 -1.00
CA ARG A 64 4.02 -14.42 -1.71
C ARG A 64 3.97 -12.89 -1.85
N ALA A 65 4.30 -12.15 -0.80
CA ALA A 65 4.41 -10.69 -0.87
C ALA A 65 5.48 -10.25 -1.88
N LEU A 66 6.67 -10.88 -1.85
CA LEU A 66 7.72 -10.65 -2.86
C LEU A 66 7.25 -11.00 -4.27
N SER A 67 6.54 -12.11 -4.47
CA SER A 67 6.02 -12.49 -5.78
C SER A 67 5.08 -11.42 -6.35
N ILE A 68 4.25 -10.80 -5.49
CA ILE A 68 3.35 -9.71 -5.89
C ILE A 68 4.14 -8.44 -6.25
N ILE A 69 5.13 -8.07 -5.42
CA ILE A 69 5.96 -6.87 -5.62
C ILE A 69 6.85 -7.01 -6.86
N ASN A 70 7.38 -8.20 -7.09
CA ASN A 70 8.26 -8.52 -8.22
C ASN A 70 7.49 -8.89 -9.49
N TYR A 71 6.15 -8.84 -9.48
CA TYR A 71 5.37 -9.20 -10.64
C TYR A 71 5.61 -8.23 -11.79
N VAL A 72 6.28 -8.71 -12.84
CA VAL A 72 6.60 -7.91 -14.04
C VAL A 72 5.47 -8.04 -15.05
N TRP A 73 5.01 -6.92 -15.60
CA TRP A 73 3.93 -6.87 -16.58
C TRP A 73 4.11 -5.69 -17.54
N GLU A 74 3.36 -5.72 -18.65
CA GLU A 74 3.35 -4.66 -19.64
C GLU A 74 2.06 -3.85 -19.55
N TYR A 75 2.23 -2.54 -19.38
CA TYR A 75 1.15 -1.58 -19.50
C TYR A 75 1.02 -1.14 -20.97
N ASN A 76 -0.22 -1.06 -21.47
CA ASN A 76 -0.56 -0.48 -22.75
C ASN A 76 -1.71 0.51 -22.57
N TYR A 77 -1.49 1.80 -22.85
CA TYR A 77 -2.48 2.86 -22.64
C TYR A 77 -3.77 2.65 -23.45
N LEU A 78 -3.69 2.16 -24.67
CA LEU A 78 -4.89 1.94 -25.51
C LEU A 78 -5.78 0.82 -24.96
N LYS A 79 -5.21 -0.09 -24.17
CA LYS A 79 -5.89 -1.24 -23.58
C LYS A 79 -6.26 -1.03 -22.11
N ASN A 80 -5.36 -0.44 -21.33
CA ASN A 80 -5.37 -0.37 -19.86
C ASN A 80 -5.35 1.06 -19.32
N GLY A 81 -5.50 2.06 -20.19
CA GLY A 81 -5.57 3.46 -19.82
C GLY A 81 -6.91 3.86 -19.21
N ILE A 82 -7.14 5.17 -19.08
CA ILE A 82 -8.41 5.72 -18.61
C ILE A 82 -9.37 5.76 -19.80
N ASN A 83 -10.38 4.89 -19.82
CA ASN A 83 -11.44 4.86 -20.85
C ASN A 83 -12.44 6.02 -20.64
N GLY A 84 -11.97 7.26 -20.56
CA GLY A 84 -12.80 8.48 -20.42
C GLY A 84 -13.50 8.67 -19.06
N ASN A 85 -13.33 7.74 -18.12
CA ASN A 85 -13.95 7.81 -16.79
C ASN A 85 -13.20 8.80 -15.88
N LYS A 86 -13.86 9.90 -15.51
CA LYS A 86 -13.31 10.97 -14.65
C LYS A 86 -13.11 10.55 -13.19
N ASP A 87 -13.73 9.45 -12.77
CA ASP A 87 -13.59 8.89 -11.42
C ASP A 87 -12.40 7.94 -11.29
N ILE A 88 -11.60 7.80 -12.35
CA ILE A 88 -10.40 6.97 -12.37
C ILE A 88 -9.20 7.89 -12.58
N GLN A 89 -8.21 7.78 -11.71
CA GLN A 89 -6.90 8.39 -11.90
C GLN A 89 -5.85 7.28 -11.91
N LEU A 90 -5.09 7.15 -12.99
CA LEU A 90 -4.01 6.17 -13.06
C LEU A 90 -2.88 6.51 -12.08
N PRO A 91 -2.12 5.51 -11.62
CA PRO A 91 -0.84 5.70 -10.94
C PRO A 91 0.08 6.69 -11.66
N ASN A 92 0.77 7.54 -10.90
CA ASN A 92 1.56 8.62 -11.47
C ASN A 92 2.68 8.12 -12.41
N TYR A 93 3.29 6.97 -12.11
CA TYR A 93 4.35 6.38 -12.94
C TYR A 93 3.86 5.87 -14.32
N LEU A 94 2.55 5.66 -14.49
CA LEU A 94 1.93 5.28 -15.77
C LEU A 94 1.45 6.49 -16.58
N LYS A 95 1.37 7.67 -15.96
CA LYS A 95 0.82 8.87 -16.59
C LYS A 95 1.68 9.30 -17.79
N GLY A 96 1.04 9.48 -18.94
CA GLY A 96 1.70 9.89 -20.19
C GLY A 96 2.54 8.80 -20.85
N LYS A 97 2.53 7.56 -20.35
CA LYS A 97 3.18 6.42 -20.99
C LYS A 97 2.22 5.78 -22.00
N ILE A 98 2.74 5.36 -23.15
CA ILE A 98 1.97 4.62 -24.17
C ILE A 98 2.10 3.13 -23.89
N THR A 99 3.32 2.62 -23.91
CA THR A 99 3.65 1.23 -23.54
C THR A 99 4.86 1.25 -22.62
N ILE A 100 4.81 0.50 -21.52
CA ILE A 100 5.95 0.36 -20.60
C ILE A 100 5.92 -0.99 -19.90
N LYS A 101 7.09 -1.63 -19.79
CA LYS A 101 7.31 -2.78 -18.91
C LYS A 101 7.60 -2.25 -17.51
N THR A 102 6.89 -2.77 -16.52
CA THR A 102 7.03 -2.36 -15.12
C THR A 102 6.87 -3.56 -14.20
N CYS A 103 7.16 -3.39 -12.91
CA CYS A 103 6.89 -4.40 -11.89
C CYS A 103 6.01 -3.87 -10.77
N GLY A 104 5.46 -4.80 -9.99
CA GLY A 104 4.53 -4.53 -8.91
C GLY A 104 3.12 -4.29 -9.42
N ILE A 105 2.14 -4.71 -8.63
CA ILE A 105 0.73 -4.49 -8.97
C ILE A 105 0.36 -3.03 -8.65
N PRO A 106 -0.24 -2.27 -9.60
CA PRO A 106 -0.60 -0.87 -9.40
C PRO A 106 -1.57 -0.68 -8.24
N TYR A 107 -1.47 0.47 -7.58
CA TYR A 107 -2.41 0.85 -6.54
C TYR A 107 -3.80 1.05 -7.13
N CYS A 108 -4.79 0.41 -6.53
CA CYS A 108 -6.18 0.54 -6.92
C CYS A 108 -7.06 0.66 -5.69
N TRP A 109 -7.62 1.85 -5.46
CA TRP A 109 -8.53 2.08 -4.35
C TRP A 109 -9.69 1.08 -4.37
N GLY A 110 -9.85 0.35 -3.27
CA GLY A 110 -10.86 -0.69 -3.17
C GLY A 110 -10.49 -2.03 -3.82
N GLY A 111 -9.36 -2.11 -4.54
CA GLY A 111 -8.95 -3.23 -5.38
C GLY A 111 -8.42 -4.45 -4.61
N TYR A 112 -8.62 -5.63 -5.19
CA TYR A 112 -8.13 -6.92 -4.68
C TYR A 112 -7.58 -7.85 -5.79
N PHE A 113 -7.07 -7.28 -6.88
CA PHE A 113 -6.53 -8.07 -8.00
C PHE A 113 -5.05 -8.40 -7.72
N SER A 114 -4.78 -9.64 -7.32
CA SER A 114 -3.43 -10.16 -7.12
C SER A 114 -3.08 -11.22 -8.17
N LEU A 115 -2.05 -12.03 -7.94
CA LEU A 115 -1.58 -13.06 -8.88
C LEU A 115 -2.59 -14.19 -9.10
N ASP A 116 -3.42 -14.48 -8.11
CA ASP A 116 -4.32 -15.63 -8.05
C ASP A 116 -5.68 -15.32 -7.42
N CYS A 117 -5.98 -14.04 -7.18
CA CYS A 117 -7.27 -13.60 -6.65
C CYS A 117 -7.73 -12.26 -7.24
N SER A 118 -9.03 -11.98 -7.15
CA SER A 118 -9.63 -10.71 -7.54
C SER A 118 -10.89 -10.41 -6.70
N ASN A 119 -11.43 -9.19 -6.81
CA ASN A 119 -12.77 -8.84 -6.31
C ASN A 119 -13.87 -9.03 -7.37
N SER A 120 -13.56 -9.64 -8.52
CA SER A 120 -14.49 -9.89 -9.63
C SER A 120 -14.80 -11.38 -9.76
N LYS A 121 -16.05 -11.73 -10.06
CA LYS A 121 -16.44 -13.11 -10.35
C LYS A 121 -16.01 -13.57 -11.75
N ASP A 122 -15.80 -12.61 -12.66
CA ASP A 122 -15.56 -12.88 -14.07
C ASP A 122 -14.08 -12.91 -14.43
N VAL A 123 -13.22 -12.43 -13.54
CA VAL A 123 -11.78 -12.26 -13.74
C VAL A 123 -11.05 -12.88 -12.55
N LYS A 124 -10.12 -13.80 -12.78
CA LYS A 124 -9.50 -14.57 -11.69
C LYS A 124 -8.40 -13.80 -10.98
N ASN A 125 -7.62 -13.03 -11.71
CA ASN A 125 -6.42 -12.36 -11.21
C ASN A 125 -6.09 -11.07 -11.96
N PHE A 126 -5.03 -10.40 -11.53
CA PHE A 126 -4.56 -9.15 -12.11
C PHE A 126 -4.21 -9.28 -13.60
N GLN A 127 -3.46 -10.32 -14.00
CA GLN A 127 -3.05 -10.50 -15.39
C GLN A 127 -4.25 -10.64 -16.33
N GLU A 128 -5.23 -11.47 -15.95
CA GLU A 128 -6.45 -11.63 -16.74
C GLU A 128 -7.25 -10.32 -16.83
N ALA A 129 -7.25 -9.49 -15.79
CA ALA A 129 -7.89 -8.18 -15.81
C ALA A 129 -7.21 -7.25 -16.84
N ILE A 130 -5.87 -7.20 -16.80
CA ILE A 130 -5.08 -6.45 -17.78
C ILE A 130 -5.33 -6.98 -19.20
N ASP A 131 -5.42 -8.29 -19.37
CA ASP A 131 -5.67 -8.92 -20.66
C ASP A 131 -7.05 -8.61 -21.23
N ARG A 132 -8.04 -8.42 -20.36
CA ARG A 132 -9.41 -8.00 -20.69
C ARG A 132 -9.59 -6.49 -20.82
N GLY A 133 -8.52 -5.70 -20.67
CA GLY A 133 -8.57 -4.25 -20.85
C GLY A 133 -9.09 -3.47 -19.66
N TYR A 134 -8.91 -3.99 -18.44
CA TYR A 134 -9.17 -3.22 -17.23
C TYR A 134 -8.14 -2.08 -17.12
N SER A 135 -8.55 -0.94 -16.59
CA SER A 135 -7.65 0.16 -16.29
C SER A 135 -6.65 -0.25 -15.20
N ALA A 136 -5.36 0.00 -15.43
CA ALA A 136 -4.30 -0.43 -14.53
C ALA A 136 -4.15 0.52 -13.32
N GLY A 137 -4.97 0.27 -12.30
CA GLY A 137 -4.99 1.02 -11.05
C GLY A 137 -6.03 2.13 -11.01
N ASN A 138 -6.18 2.68 -9.80
CA ASN A 138 -6.98 3.87 -9.52
C ASN A 138 -6.49 4.48 -8.20
N ILE A 139 -5.87 5.66 -8.26
CA ILE A 139 -5.30 6.31 -7.07
C ILE A 139 -6.26 7.28 -6.37
N ILE A 140 -7.51 7.39 -6.84
CA ILE A 140 -8.53 8.21 -6.17
C ILE A 140 -9.04 7.48 -4.93
N CYS A 141 -8.58 7.91 -3.75
CA CYS A 141 -8.94 7.34 -2.45
C CYS A 141 -10.26 7.89 -1.88
N SER A 142 -11.31 7.96 -2.69
CA SER A 142 -12.63 8.42 -2.26
C SER A 142 -13.76 7.57 -2.84
N GLY A 143 -14.80 7.38 -2.02
CA GLY A 143 -15.92 6.51 -2.38
C GLY A 143 -15.54 5.02 -2.43
N GLU A 144 -16.26 4.27 -3.26
CA GLU A 144 -16.12 2.83 -3.42
C GLU A 144 -15.14 2.45 -4.54
N TYR A 145 -14.80 1.16 -4.60
CA TYR A 145 -14.05 0.56 -5.70
C TYR A 145 -14.70 0.91 -7.05
N LYS A 146 -13.87 1.23 -8.05
CA LYS A 146 -14.35 1.57 -9.40
C LYS A 146 -14.32 0.35 -10.30
N ASN A 147 -15.47 -0.03 -10.85
CA ASN A 147 -15.56 -1.18 -11.75
C ASN A 147 -14.60 -1.04 -12.94
N PHE A 148 -14.10 -2.19 -13.43
CA PHE A 148 -13.13 -2.28 -14.52
C PHE A 148 -11.77 -1.62 -14.25
N THR A 149 -11.39 -1.48 -12.97
CA THR A 149 -10.02 -1.12 -12.56
C THR A 149 -9.34 -2.32 -11.93
N ALA A 150 -8.05 -2.51 -12.17
CA ALA A 150 -7.29 -3.65 -11.67
C ALA A 150 -6.10 -3.18 -10.85
N GLY A 151 -5.94 -3.75 -9.66
CA GLY A 151 -4.80 -3.52 -8.78
C GLY A 151 -5.11 -3.87 -7.33
N LEU A 152 -4.25 -3.43 -6.43
CA LEU A 152 -4.37 -3.66 -4.98
C LEU A 152 -4.40 -2.33 -4.23
N ASP A 153 -5.31 -2.16 -3.28
CA ASP A 153 -5.12 -1.15 -2.23
C ASP A 153 -4.27 -1.72 -1.08
N CYS A 154 -3.97 -0.89 -0.08
CA CYS A 154 -3.16 -1.28 1.08
C CYS A 154 -3.68 -2.53 1.79
N SER A 155 -4.98 -2.57 2.07
CA SER A 155 -5.63 -3.70 2.73
C SER A 155 -5.83 -4.91 1.81
N GLY A 156 -6.03 -4.69 0.52
CA GLY A 156 -6.11 -5.71 -0.51
C GLY A 156 -4.77 -6.41 -0.70
N PHE A 157 -3.67 -5.67 -0.67
CA PHE A 157 -2.32 -6.23 -0.69
C PHE A 157 -2.08 -7.16 0.51
N VAL A 158 -2.32 -6.69 1.73
CA VAL A 158 -2.23 -7.54 2.93
C VAL A 158 -3.16 -8.75 2.82
N SER A 159 -4.42 -8.56 2.40
CA SER A 159 -5.36 -9.67 2.23
C SER A 159 -4.85 -10.72 1.24
N ALA A 160 -4.20 -10.28 0.16
CA ALA A 160 -3.66 -11.15 -0.87
C ALA A 160 -2.45 -11.92 -0.32
N VAL A 161 -1.55 -11.24 0.39
CA VAL A 161 -0.35 -11.84 1.00
C VAL A 161 -0.68 -13.00 1.96
N TYR A 162 -1.67 -12.83 2.84
CA TYR A 162 -2.08 -13.91 3.76
C TYR A 162 -3.13 -14.85 3.17
N ASN A 163 -3.39 -14.76 1.86
CA ASN A 163 -4.36 -15.58 1.14
C ASN A 163 -5.74 -15.64 1.84
N LEU A 164 -6.26 -14.46 2.18
CA LEU A 164 -7.55 -14.35 2.84
C LEU A 164 -8.67 -14.73 1.86
N PRO A 165 -9.75 -15.38 2.34
CA PRO A 165 -10.86 -15.80 1.48
C PRO A 165 -11.65 -14.63 0.89
N GLU A 166 -11.42 -13.41 1.40
CA GLU A 166 -12.08 -12.19 0.97
C GLU A 166 -11.13 -11.00 1.13
N LYS A 167 -11.41 -9.93 0.39
CA LYS A 167 -10.77 -8.65 0.61
C LYS A 167 -11.20 -8.06 1.95
N CYS A 168 -10.24 -7.78 2.82
CA CYS A 168 -10.48 -7.00 4.03
C CYS A 168 -10.32 -5.50 3.77
N SER A 169 -10.96 -4.67 4.58
CA SER A 169 -10.60 -3.27 4.75
C SER A 169 -9.75 -3.12 6.01
N THR A 170 -9.07 -1.98 6.16
CA THR A 170 -8.32 -1.65 7.38
C THR A 170 -9.17 -1.69 8.66
N ASN A 171 -10.50 -1.53 8.58
CA ASN A 171 -11.41 -1.67 9.72
C ASN A 171 -11.80 -3.13 10.00
N THR A 172 -11.89 -3.98 8.98
CA THR A 172 -12.26 -5.39 9.14
C THR A 172 -11.08 -6.32 9.39
N MET A 173 -9.83 -5.82 9.29
CA MET A 173 -8.62 -6.61 9.56
C MET A 173 -8.60 -7.28 10.94
N LYS A 174 -9.18 -6.67 11.98
CA LYS A 174 -9.28 -7.26 13.34
C LYS A 174 -9.99 -8.62 13.41
N TYR A 175 -10.74 -8.98 12.37
CA TYR A 175 -11.31 -10.32 12.26
C TYR A 175 -10.23 -11.37 12.00
N TYR A 176 -9.27 -11.08 11.13
CA TYR A 176 -8.20 -11.99 10.75
C TYR A 176 -6.89 -11.80 11.53
N PHE A 177 -6.69 -10.63 12.13
CA PHE A 177 -5.47 -10.26 12.84
C PHE A 177 -5.79 -9.94 14.31
N ALA A 178 -4.87 -10.26 15.21
CA ALA A 178 -4.92 -9.92 16.63
C ALA A 178 -3.88 -8.84 16.93
N SER A 179 -4.25 -7.83 17.73
CA SER A 179 -3.30 -6.81 18.18
C SER A 179 -2.17 -7.44 19.00
N ILE A 180 -0.97 -6.90 18.86
CA ILE A 180 0.22 -7.33 19.61
C ILE A 180 0.95 -6.11 20.19
N ASP A 181 1.84 -6.35 21.16
CA ASP A 181 2.78 -5.34 21.61
C ASP A 181 3.85 -5.10 20.53
N ILE A 182 4.31 -3.86 20.39
CA ILE A 182 5.36 -3.51 19.43
C ILE A 182 6.66 -4.26 19.69
N LYS A 183 6.95 -4.60 20.96
CA LYS A 183 8.14 -5.38 21.34
C LYS A 183 8.08 -6.84 20.87
N ASP A 184 6.87 -7.32 20.56
CA ASP A 184 6.63 -8.70 20.12
C ASP A 184 6.64 -8.81 18.59
N LEU A 185 6.92 -7.72 17.87
CA LEU A 185 6.95 -7.69 16.41
C LEU A 185 7.88 -8.75 15.83
N LYS A 186 7.39 -9.43 14.80
CA LYS A 186 8.15 -10.35 13.96
C LYS A 186 7.95 -9.97 12.48
N PRO A 187 8.91 -10.26 11.59
CA PRO A 187 8.74 -10.06 10.15
C PRO A 187 7.44 -10.68 9.66
N MET A 188 6.68 -10.03 8.79
CA MET A 188 5.31 -10.44 8.42
C MET A 188 4.26 -10.31 9.53
N ASP A 189 4.46 -9.43 10.50
CA ASP A 189 3.34 -8.81 11.22
C ASP A 189 2.92 -7.52 10.48
N ILE A 190 1.78 -6.93 10.81
CA ILE A 190 1.29 -5.72 10.14
C ILE A 190 1.18 -4.55 11.12
N PHE A 191 1.29 -3.33 10.59
CA PHE A 191 0.75 -2.16 11.24
C PHE A 191 -0.55 -1.77 10.52
N ASN A 192 -1.59 -1.47 11.30
CA ASN A 192 -2.88 -1.09 10.76
C ASN A 192 -3.40 0.19 11.44
N SER A 193 -3.74 1.19 10.63
CA SER A 193 -4.50 2.37 11.05
C SER A 193 -5.89 2.30 10.41
N GLU A 194 -6.91 1.99 11.21
CA GLU A 194 -8.27 1.74 10.71
C GLU A 194 -8.81 2.90 9.88
N ASN A 195 -9.40 2.63 8.71
CA ASN A 195 -9.87 3.63 7.73
C ASN A 195 -8.78 4.49 7.07
N ASN A 196 -7.50 4.22 7.30
CA ASN A 196 -6.40 4.97 6.68
C ASN A 196 -5.51 4.04 5.84
N HIS A 197 -4.59 3.32 6.48
CA HIS A 197 -3.52 2.59 5.81
C HIS A 197 -3.05 1.39 6.61
N THR A 198 -2.44 0.44 5.93
CA THR A 198 -1.85 -0.75 6.53
C THR A 198 -0.68 -1.23 5.68
N PHE A 199 0.33 -1.78 6.35
CA PHE A 199 1.53 -2.30 5.71
C PHE A 199 2.11 -3.44 6.55
N ILE A 200 2.96 -4.24 5.92
CA ILE A 200 3.61 -5.39 6.53
C ILE A 200 4.99 -4.96 7.02
N TYR A 201 5.33 -5.30 8.26
CA TYR A 201 6.64 -5.10 8.85
C TYR A 201 7.61 -6.18 8.39
N ILE A 202 8.82 -5.82 7.97
CA ILE A 202 9.90 -6.77 7.63
C ILE A 202 10.98 -6.77 8.70
N ARG A 203 11.62 -5.62 8.94
CA ARG A 203 12.67 -5.47 9.95
C ARG A 203 12.89 -3.99 10.29
N GLU A 204 13.67 -3.71 11.34
CA GLU A 204 14.18 -2.36 11.61
C GLU A 204 15.25 -1.96 10.57
N SER A 205 15.29 -0.68 10.19
CA SER A 205 16.34 -0.17 9.30
C SER A 205 17.72 -0.23 9.97
N SER A 206 18.79 -0.34 9.19
CA SER A 206 20.16 -0.42 9.73
C SER A 206 20.55 0.81 10.56
N ASP A 207 20.02 1.99 10.22
CA ASP A 207 20.22 3.24 10.93
C ASP A 207 19.30 3.44 12.15
N LYS A 208 18.38 2.49 12.41
CA LYS A 208 17.41 2.46 13.52
C LYS A 208 16.45 3.65 13.57
N LYS A 209 16.25 4.36 12.45
CA LYS A 209 15.31 5.49 12.38
C LYS A 209 13.90 5.10 11.95
N GLY A 210 13.73 3.86 11.49
CA GLY A 210 12.43 3.36 11.04
C GLY A 210 12.46 1.87 10.77
N ILE A 211 11.55 1.44 9.91
CA ILE A 211 11.34 0.04 9.57
C ILE A 211 11.26 -0.12 8.05
N ILE A 212 11.68 -1.29 7.58
CA ILE A 212 11.47 -1.75 6.21
C ILE A 212 10.10 -2.40 6.13
N THR A 213 9.32 -2.04 5.11
CA THR A 213 7.93 -2.45 4.93
C THR A 213 7.70 -3.11 3.58
N MET A 214 6.64 -3.92 3.51
CA MET A 214 5.99 -4.27 2.24
C MET A 214 4.60 -3.65 2.23
N GLU A 215 4.28 -2.90 1.17
CA GLU A 215 3.01 -2.19 1.12
C GLU A 215 2.51 -1.90 -0.30
N ALA A 216 1.20 -1.69 -0.43
CA ALA A 216 0.62 -0.98 -1.57
C ALA A 216 0.22 0.41 -1.10
N THR A 217 0.79 1.45 -1.70
CA THR A 217 0.57 2.82 -1.26
C THR A 217 0.30 3.77 -2.43
N THR A 218 -0.22 4.95 -2.12
CA THR A 218 -0.50 6.02 -3.08
C THR A 218 -0.24 7.40 -2.46
N GLY A 219 0.12 8.41 -3.26
CA GLY A 219 0.34 9.79 -2.79
C GLY A 219 1.53 10.51 -3.44
N LYS A 220 1.80 11.74 -2.97
CA LYS A 220 2.74 12.68 -3.61
C LYS A 220 4.18 12.15 -3.78
N ASN A 221 4.63 11.29 -2.86
CA ASN A 221 5.98 10.70 -2.87
C ASN A 221 5.94 9.17 -3.00
N SER A 222 4.83 8.63 -3.47
CA SER A 222 4.58 7.20 -3.53
C SER A 222 4.84 6.66 -4.93
N ARG A 223 5.21 5.38 -5.01
CA ARG A 223 5.34 4.65 -6.28
C ARG A 223 3.98 4.20 -6.85
N ASP A 224 2.89 4.45 -6.15
CA ASP A 224 1.50 4.16 -6.53
C ASP A 224 1.28 2.68 -6.93
N LYS A 225 1.93 1.75 -6.23
CA LYS A 225 1.91 0.29 -6.47
C LYS A 225 2.39 -0.51 -5.26
N THR A 226 2.39 -1.84 -5.35
CA THR A 226 3.00 -2.74 -4.35
C THR A 226 4.53 -2.66 -4.40
N VAL A 227 5.17 -2.35 -3.27
CA VAL A 227 6.61 -2.09 -3.18
C VAL A 227 7.21 -2.55 -1.85
N ILE A 228 8.54 -2.70 -1.83
CA ILE A 228 9.33 -2.56 -0.61
C ILE A 228 9.44 -1.07 -0.30
N GLY A 229 9.29 -0.70 0.96
CA GLY A 229 9.32 0.67 1.40
C GLY A 229 9.94 0.84 2.77
N TYR A 230 9.85 2.07 3.27
CA TYR A 230 10.31 2.45 4.59
C TYR A 230 9.30 3.36 5.24
N ARG A 231 9.21 3.21 6.56
CA ARG A 231 8.43 4.08 7.42
C ARG A 231 9.31 4.49 8.59
N SER A 232 9.50 5.79 8.75
CA SER A 232 10.17 6.32 9.94
C SER A 232 9.31 6.08 11.19
N TYR A 233 9.96 5.98 12.34
CA TYR A 233 9.22 5.86 13.60
C TYR A 233 8.33 7.09 13.87
N ASP A 234 8.73 8.26 13.39
CA ASP A 234 7.92 9.48 13.51
C ASP A 234 6.63 9.38 12.69
N GLU A 235 6.68 8.88 11.46
CA GLU A 235 5.47 8.63 10.66
C GLU A 235 4.53 7.61 11.29
N ILE A 236 5.07 6.59 11.96
CA ILE A 236 4.27 5.54 12.62
C ILE A 236 3.62 6.07 13.89
N LYS A 237 4.34 6.87 14.68
CA LYS A 237 3.85 7.51 15.90
C LYS A 237 2.86 8.63 15.63
N ASN A 238 2.99 9.30 14.49
CA ASN A 238 2.08 10.37 14.10
C ASN A 238 0.75 9.77 13.62
N ALA A 239 -0.33 10.07 14.35
CA ALA A 239 -1.66 9.60 14.00
C ALA A 239 -2.07 10.15 12.62
N ILE A 240 -2.47 9.28 11.69
CA ILE A 240 -3.08 9.69 10.42
C ILE A 240 -4.57 9.88 10.69
N ASN A 241 -5.09 11.09 10.45
CA ASN A 241 -6.50 11.42 10.73
C ASN A 241 -6.92 11.05 12.17
N ASN A 242 -6.08 11.34 13.17
CA ASN A 242 -6.27 11.00 14.59
C ASN A 242 -6.34 9.50 14.90
N LYS A 243 -5.82 8.64 14.01
CA LYS A 243 -5.71 7.20 14.27
C LYS A 243 -4.28 6.70 14.18
N MET A 244 -3.81 6.16 15.30
CA MET A 244 -2.51 5.53 15.44
C MET A 244 -2.44 4.23 14.64
N TYR A 245 -1.23 3.88 14.21
CA TYR A 245 -0.96 2.53 13.76
C TYR A 245 -0.92 1.58 14.96
N VAL A 246 -1.62 0.46 14.84
CA VAL A 246 -1.63 -0.62 15.83
C VAL A 246 -0.91 -1.82 15.22
N PRO A 247 0.13 -2.37 15.88
CA PRO A 247 0.74 -3.64 15.50
C PRO A 247 -0.27 -4.79 15.63
N MET A 248 -0.36 -5.63 14.61
CA MET A 248 -1.23 -6.79 14.59
C MET A 248 -0.55 -8.00 13.94
N ARG A 249 -0.87 -9.21 14.42
CA ARG A 249 -0.39 -10.49 13.88
C ARG A 249 -1.54 -11.28 13.27
N TYR A 250 -1.32 -11.89 12.11
CA TYR A 250 -2.31 -12.76 11.50
C TYR A 250 -2.60 -13.96 12.41
N LYS A 251 -3.87 -14.22 12.70
CA LYS A 251 -4.29 -15.28 13.64
C LYS A 251 -3.94 -16.70 13.16
N GLY A 252 -3.76 -16.87 11.84
CA GLY A 252 -3.38 -18.14 11.21
C GLY A 252 -1.89 -18.27 10.88
N ILE A 253 -1.04 -17.33 11.31
CA ILE A 253 0.40 -17.41 11.02
C ILE A 253 1.03 -18.59 11.79
N ILE A 254 1.84 -19.38 11.10
CA ILE A 254 2.71 -20.39 11.68
C ILE A 254 4.13 -19.83 11.64
N ASP A 255 4.80 -19.81 12.78
CA ASP A 255 6.22 -19.42 12.84
C ASP A 255 7.11 -20.52 12.26
N ASP A 256 7.99 -20.14 11.35
CA ASP A 256 9.02 -20.95 10.72
C ASP A 256 10.30 -20.12 10.49
N ASN A 257 11.35 -20.74 9.96
CA ASN A 257 12.59 -20.04 9.64
C ASN A 257 12.42 -19.24 8.35
N ILE A 258 12.29 -17.93 8.50
CA ILE A 258 12.23 -16.99 7.37
C ILE A 258 13.62 -16.45 7.04
N GLU A 259 14.05 -16.63 5.80
CA GLU A 259 15.22 -15.95 5.23
C GLU A 259 14.73 -14.65 4.58
N LEU A 260 15.04 -13.53 5.22
CA LEU A 260 14.81 -12.19 4.68
C LEU A 260 15.94 -11.77 3.73
N PHE A 261 15.85 -10.55 3.21
CA PHE A 261 16.92 -9.89 2.47
C PHE A 261 18.27 -10.06 3.17
N LYS A 262 19.26 -10.57 2.41
CA LYS A 262 20.65 -10.70 2.81
C LYS A 262 21.36 -9.36 2.88
N ASP A 263 20.99 -8.42 2.02
CA ASP A 263 21.48 -7.05 2.19
C ASP A 263 20.96 -6.50 3.52
N ILE A 264 21.87 -5.99 4.35
CA ILE A 264 21.56 -5.40 5.65
C ILE A 264 21.23 -3.90 5.55
N ASN A 265 21.62 -3.27 4.44
CA ASN A 265 21.48 -1.84 4.21
C ASN A 265 20.21 -1.46 3.44
N GLU A 266 19.35 -2.46 3.18
CA GLU A 266 18.07 -2.33 2.51
C GLU A 266 17.34 -1.02 2.80
N PHE A 267 16.77 -0.46 1.75
CA PHE A 267 16.23 0.90 1.68
C PHE A 267 17.30 2.00 1.65
N ASN A 268 18.44 1.71 1.06
CA ASN A 268 19.44 2.67 0.59
C ASN A 268 19.16 3.11 -0.86
N ASP A 269 17.91 3.14 -1.30
CA ASP A 269 17.47 3.25 -2.71
C ASP A 269 17.38 4.67 -3.29
N THR A 270 17.88 5.64 -2.53
CA THR A 270 18.03 7.03 -2.96
C THR A 270 19.31 7.66 -2.39
N LEU A 271 19.75 8.78 -2.97
CA LEU A 271 20.87 9.56 -2.43
C LEU A 271 20.66 9.98 -0.97
N THR A 272 19.41 10.18 -0.53
CA THR A 272 19.09 10.56 0.85
C THR A 272 19.32 9.42 1.84
N PHE A 273 19.08 8.18 1.42
CA PHE A 273 19.26 6.99 2.23
C PHE A 273 20.57 6.25 1.94
N ALA A 274 21.46 6.86 1.14
CA ALA A 274 22.73 6.25 0.79
C ALA A 274 23.58 5.94 2.03
N VAL A 275 24.25 4.79 2.02
CA VAL A 275 25.07 4.33 3.14
C VAL A 275 26.52 4.77 2.99
N LEU A 276 27.12 5.31 4.05
CA LEU A 276 28.54 5.65 4.08
C LEU A 276 29.38 4.38 3.96
N SER A 277 30.19 4.29 2.91
CA SER A 277 31.24 3.28 2.77
C SER A 277 32.62 3.94 2.91
N LYS A 278 33.60 3.17 3.39
CA LYS A 278 34.99 3.63 3.54
C LYS A 278 35.91 2.97 2.53
N GLU A 279 35.88 1.64 2.47
CA GLU A 279 36.86 0.85 1.71
C GLU A 279 36.24 -0.32 0.96
N PHE A 280 35.08 -0.79 1.40
CA PHE A 280 34.45 -1.99 0.86
C PHE A 280 32.93 -1.85 0.84
N ILE A 281 32.35 -2.28 -0.26
CA ILE A 281 30.92 -2.35 -0.49
C ILE A 281 30.60 -3.78 -0.92
N ASN A 282 29.65 -4.39 -0.24
CA ASN A 282 29.01 -5.62 -0.67
C ASN A 282 27.49 -5.51 -0.49
N GLY A 283 26.77 -6.38 -1.16
CA GLY A 283 25.32 -6.42 -1.09
C GLY A 283 24.73 -7.24 -2.24
N TYR A 284 23.41 -7.16 -2.36
CA TYR A 284 22.62 -7.96 -3.27
C TYR A 284 21.49 -7.08 -3.83
N ILE A 285 21.15 -7.30 -5.09
CA ILE A 285 19.92 -6.77 -5.69
C ILE A 285 18.89 -7.88 -5.60
N GLU A 286 17.98 -7.83 -4.62
CA GLU A 286 17.13 -8.95 -4.19
C GLU A 286 15.68 -8.87 -4.67
N TYR A 287 15.28 -7.75 -5.26
CA TYR A 287 13.95 -7.57 -5.86
C TYR A 287 13.99 -6.65 -7.09
N ALA A 288 12.90 -6.66 -7.86
CA ALA A 288 12.86 -6.10 -9.22
C ALA A 288 13.26 -4.62 -9.33
N GLU A 289 12.90 -3.81 -8.34
CA GLU A 289 13.20 -2.38 -8.25
C GLU A 289 14.22 -2.04 -7.17
N ASP A 290 15.00 -3.04 -6.76
CA ASP A 290 16.07 -2.86 -5.81
C ASP A 290 17.21 -2.03 -6.43
N ILE A 291 17.63 -1.01 -5.67
CA ILE A 291 18.68 -0.08 -6.04
C ILE A 291 19.44 0.22 -4.77
N ASP A 292 20.76 0.07 -4.82
CA ASP A 292 21.63 0.42 -3.72
C ASP A 292 22.36 1.73 -3.99
N TYR A 293 22.36 2.64 -3.03
CA TYR A 293 23.26 3.78 -3.00
C TYR A 293 24.21 3.68 -1.81
N PHE A 294 25.50 3.78 -2.11
CA PHE A 294 26.55 4.03 -1.14
C PHE A 294 27.17 5.38 -1.41
N TYR A 295 27.86 5.96 -0.44
CA TYR A 295 28.67 7.14 -0.66
C TYR A 295 29.99 7.08 0.11
N ILE A 296 30.99 7.75 -0.44
CA ILE A 296 32.24 8.06 0.27
C ILE A 296 32.31 9.58 0.50
N GLU A 297 32.95 9.97 1.60
CA GLU A 297 33.26 11.38 1.86
C GLU A 297 34.65 11.71 1.36
N ASN A 298 34.75 12.79 0.61
CA ASN A 298 35.98 13.23 -0.01
C ASN A 298 36.32 14.66 0.41
N ASN A 299 37.47 14.85 1.04
CA ASN A 299 37.85 16.15 1.64
C ASN A 299 38.55 17.10 0.65
N GLU A 300 39.01 16.59 -0.48
CA GLU A 300 39.77 17.30 -1.50
C GLU A 300 39.54 16.68 -2.88
N ASP A 301 39.88 17.39 -3.95
CA ASP A 301 39.87 16.79 -5.29
C ASP A 301 40.96 15.73 -5.37
N ARG A 302 40.60 14.48 -5.70
CA ARG A 302 41.57 13.36 -5.79
C ARG A 302 41.17 12.32 -6.82
N ILE A 303 42.08 11.40 -7.10
CA ILE A 303 41.79 10.16 -7.81
C ILE A 303 41.47 9.09 -6.76
N ILE A 304 40.35 8.41 -6.91
CA ILE A 304 40.04 7.19 -6.17
C ILE A 304 40.24 5.99 -7.07
N ASN A 305 40.68 4.87 -6.51
CA ASN A 305 40.69 3.59 -7.20
C ASN A 305 39.43 2.80 -6.82
N VAL A 306 38.67 2.36 -7.81
CA VAL A 306 37.50 1.49 -7.62
C VAL A 306 37.76 0.16 -8.30
N ASN A 307 37.81 -0.91 -7.50
CA ASN A 307 37.92 -2.29 -7.97
C ASN A 307 36.57 -2.98 -7.82
N VAL A 308 35.91 -3.29 -8.93
CA VAL A 308 34.69 -4.10 -8.98
C VAL A 308 35.11 -5.56 -9.17
N LYS A 309 35.15 -6.31 -8.07
CA LYS A 309 35.61 -7.71 -8.04
C LYS A 309 34.52 -8.67 -8.48
N SER A 310 33.30 -8.49 -7.99
CA SER A 310 32.12 -9.24 -8.43
C SER A 310 30.97 -8.29 -8.75
N LEU A 311 30.22 -8.62 -9.79
CA LEU A 311 29.03 -7.90 -10.24
C LEU A 311 28.14 -8.90 -10.98
N PRO A 312 26.89 -9.13 -10.56
CA PRO A 312 25.99 -9.96 -11.36
C PRO A 312 25.80 -9.35 -12.75
N ASP A 313 25.68 -10.18 -13.79
CA ASP A 313 25.64 -9.68 -15.18
C ASP A 313 24.37 -8.87 -15.49
N PHE A 314 23.38 -8.94 -14.60
CA PHE A 314 22.18 -8.12 -14.65
C PHE A 314 22.30 -6.79 -13.88
N CYS A 315 23.41 -6.50 -13.22
CA CYS A 315 23.60 -5.27 -12.47
C CYS A 315 24.42 -4.23 -13.25
N ASN A 316 24.15 -2.95 -13.01
CA ASN A 316 25.01 -1.84 -13.43
C ASN A 316 25.54 -1.10 -12.21
N ILE A 317 26.75 -0.56 -12.33
CA ILE A 317 27.32 0.36 -11.35
C ILE A 317 27.52 1.72 -12.00
N ALA A 318 27.09 2.79 -11.32
CA ALA A 318 27.37 4.16 -11.69
C ALA A 318 27.99 4.94 -10.52
N VAL A 319 29.03 5.71 -10.80
CA VAL A 319 29.62 6.68 -9.87
C VAL A 319 29.02 8.04 -10.15
N LEU A 320 28.49 8.69 -9.11
CA LEU A 320 27.78 9.96 -9.20
C LEU A 320 28.48 11.04 -8.37
N ASP A 321 28.36 12.30 -8.79
CA ASP A 321 28.81 13.47 -8.03
C ASP A 321 27.88 13.78 -6.86
N ASP A 322 28.24 14.80 -6.09
CA ASP A 322 27.50 15.25 -4.89
C ASP A 322 26.07 15.73 -5.19
N ARG A 323 25.76 16.02 -6.46
CA ARG A 323 24.44 16.42 -6.97
C ARG A 323 23.72 15.25 -7.66
N GLY A 324 24.27 14.04 -7.60
CA GLY A 324 23.69 12.85 -8.22
C GLY A 324 23.89 12.76 -9.73
N LYS A 325 24.76 13.59 -10.32
CA LYS A 325 25.07 13.51 -11.75
C LYS A 325 26.07 12.38 -11.99
N GLU A 326 25.81 11.55 -12.99
CA GLU A 326 26.72 10.49 -13.39
C GLU A 326 28.09 11.04 -13.84
N ILE A 327 29.14 10.50 -13.23
CA ILE A 327 30.56 10.72 -13.56
C ILE A 327 31.06 9.58 -14.45
N LYS A 328 30.76 8.33 -14.07
CA LYS A 328 31.31 7.14 -14.72
C LYS A 328 30.42 5.91 -14.50
N VAL A 329 30.19 5.13 -15.56
CA VAL A 329 29.63 3.77 -15.46
C VAL A 329 30.77 2.76 -15.34
N LEU A 330 30.62 1.78 -14.45
CA LEU A 330 31.61 0.74 -14.16
C LEU A 330 31.07 -0.65 -14.52
N ASN A 331 31.97 -1.52 -14.94
CA ASN A 331 31.78 -2.97 -15.06
C ASN A 331 32.76 -3.68 -14.12
N LYS A 332 32.86 -5.01 -14.17
CA LYS A 332 33.94 -5.76 -13.50
C LYS A 332 35.31 -5.22 -13.94
N GLY A 333 36.19 -4.89 -12.99
CA GLY A 333 37.53 -4.37 -13.30
C GLY A 333 38.03 -3.30 -12.34
N ASN A 334 39.16 -2.67 -12.71
CA ASN A 334 39.82 -1.62 -11.94
C ASN A 334 39.67 -0.27 -12.65
N TYR A 335 39.34 0.77 -11.88
CA TYR A 335 39.10 2.11 -12.41
C TYR A 335 39.79 3.18 -11.55
N ASN A 336 40.45 4.13 -12.20
CA ASN A 336 40.92 5.35 -11.55
C ASN A 336 39.96 6.48 -11.92
N ILE A 337 39.33 7.09 -10.92
CA ILE A 337 38.24 8.05 -11.12
C ILE A 337 38.62 9.36 -10.45
N ASN A 338 38.67 10.44 -11.24
CA ASN A 338 38.82 11.79 -10.71
C ASN A 338 37.52 12.22 -10.04
N VAL A 339 37.58 12.48 -8.74
CA VAL A 339 36.44 12.91 -7.93
C VAL A 339 36.72 14.27 -7.30
N LYS A 340 35.66 15.06 -7.15
CA LYS A 340 35.72 16.37 -6.50
C LYS A 340 35.56 16.25 -4.99
N LYS A 341 36.01 17.26 -4.26
CA LYS A 341 35.65 17.43 -2.84
C LYS A 341 34.13 17.38 -2.68
N GLY A 342 33.65 16.63 -1.69
CA GLY A 342 32.22 16.41 -1.43
C GLY A 342 31.88 14.93 -1.28
N LYS A 343 30.59 14.61 -1.40
CA LYS A 343 30.14 13.22 -1.45
C LYS A 343 30.29 12.68 -2.86
N VAL A 344 30.74 11.43 -2.97
CA VAL A 344 30.73 10.67 -4.21
C VAL A 344 29.87 9.45 -3.98
N TYR A 345 28.85 9.24 -4.81
CA TYR A 345 27.94 8.11 -4.65
C TYR A 345 28.30 6.98 -5.60
N ILE A 346 28.09 5.75 -5.13
CA ILE A 346 28.15 4.53 -5.93
C ILE A 346 26.74 3.96 -5.94
N LYS A 347 26.11 3.97 -7.10
CA LYS A 347 24.79 3.42 -7.36
C LYS A 347 24.92 2.04 -7.98
N ILE A 348 24.29 1.03 -7.40
CA ILE A 348 24.12 -0.30 -7.99
C ILE A 348 22.63 -0.49 -8.30
N SER A 349 22.30 -1.00 -9.48
CA SER A 349 20.91 -1.19 -9.90
C SER A 349 20.77 -2.35 -10.87
N SER A 350 19.57 -2.94 -10.94
CA SER A 350 19.26 -3.98 -11.90
C SER A 350 19.00 -3.47 -13.32
N ASN A 351 19.23 -4.37 -14.28
CA ASN A 351 18.75 -4.29 -15.65
C ASN A 351 17.46 -5.10 -15.79
N ASP A 352 16.44 -4.49 -16.40
CA ASP A 352 15.22 -5.18 -16.82
C ASP A 352 14.52 -5.98 -15.70
N PHE A 353 14.47 -5.40 -14.49
CA PHE A 353 13.81 -5.98 -13.31
C PHE A 353 14.37 -7.34 -12.87
N LYS A 354 15.61 -7.67 -13.22
CA LYS A 354 16.29 -8.88 -12.77
C LYS A 354 16.87 -8.71 -11.37
N PHE A 355 16.84 -9.77 -10.58
CA PHE A 355 17.35 -9.77 -9.21
C PHE A 355 17.79 -11.19 -8.82
N SER A 356 18.61 -11.30 -7.79
CA SER A 356 19.08 -12.59 -7.26
C SER A 356 19.50 -12.45 -5.79
N SER A 357 18.97 -13.33 -4.92
CA SER A 357 19.48 -13.48 -3.55
C SER A 357 20.71 -14.37 -3.46
N ASN A 358 21.23 -14.88 -4.59
CA ASN A 358 22.38 -15.79 -4.63
C ASN A 358 23.64 -15.15 -5.21
N GLU A 359 23.49 -14.08 -5.99
CA GLU A 359 24.59 -13.39 -6.66
C GLU A 359 24.69 -11.96 -6.13
N GLY A 360 25.74 -11.68 -5.36
CA GLY A 360 26.02 -10.36 -4.82
C GLY A 360 27.09 -9.62 -5.62
N TYR A 361 27.32 -8.36 -5.25
CA TYR A 361 28.43 -7.54 -5.75
C TYR A 361 29.48 -7.32 -4.65
N GLU A 362 30.73 -7.12 -5.07
CA GLU A 362 31.88 -6.82 -4.21
C GLU A 362 32.70 -5.71 -4.88
N ILE A 363 32.80 -4.56 -4.20
CA ILE A 363 33.49 -3.37 -4.70
C ILE A 363 34.45 -2.86 -3.62
N TYR A 364 35.72 -2.66 -3.99
CA TYR A 364 36.73 -2.07 -3.13
C TYR A 364 37.05 -0.65 -3.59
N ILE A 365 37.28 0.24 -2.63
CA ILE A 365 37.58 1.65 -2.86
C ILE A 365 38.88 1.98 -2.11
N TYR A 366 39.87 2.51 -2.84
CA TYR A 366 41.18 2.91 -2.30
C TYR A 366 41.48 4.38 -2.58
#